data_AF-A0A5M3WAP4-F1
#
_entry.id   AF-A0A5M3WAP4-F1
#
_cell.length_a   1.000
_cell.length_b   1.000
_cell.length_c   1.000
_cell.angle_alpha   90.00
_cell.angle_beta   90.00
_cell.angle_gamma   90.00
#
_symmetry.space_group_name_H-M   'P 1'
#
loop_
_entity.id
_entity.type
_entity.pdbx_description
1 polymer ?
#
loop_
_entity_poly.entity_id
_entity_poly.type
_entity_poly.pdbx_seq_one_letter_code
_entity_poly.pdbx_strand_id
1 'polypeptide(L)'
;MVEELADGLQETYRSQLTRLGDPEAAARAAIAEFGDADTVTAAFFRDSPWRRMAVILLATGPMMGAVWGLGLVSAQMWNWPIPLSVRIGYGVVLVTVAGTLLAVVREKRAYRRTRTATLAGAAALIALDAVMLAAVTTVPSAASWPVAVAISASMLRITATVHALQKCCF
;
A
#
# COMPACT_ATOMS: atom_id res chain seq x y z
N MET A 1 -13.48 9.85 17.74
CA MET A 1 -12.91 8.89 18.70
C MET A 1 -11.39 8.81 18.58
N VAL A 2 -10.78 8.61 17.40
CA VAL A 2 -9.30 8.65 17.28
C VAL A 2 -8.75 10.08 17.37
N GLU A 3 -9.36 11.07 16.70
CA GLU A 3 -9.01 12.49 16.91
C GLU A 3 -9.14 12.92 18.36
N GLU A 4 -10.23 12.53 19.03
CA GLU A 4 -10.49 12.86 20.43
C GLU A 4 -9.46 12.20 21.38
N LEU A 5 -9.03 10.98 21.06
CA LEU A 5 -7.94 10.31 21.77
C LEU A 5 -6.59 11.01 21.51
N ALA A 6 -6.34 11.48 20.29
CA ALA A 6 -5.11 12.20 19.92
C ALA A 6 -5.02 13.55 20.64
N ASP A 7 -6.10 14.32 20.60
CA ASP A 7 -6.20 15.62 21.26
C ASP A 7 -6.07 15.47 22.78
N GLY A 8 -6.76 14.49 23.37
CA GLY A 8 -6.65 14.19 24.80
C GLY A 8 -5.23 13.81 25.21
N LEU A 9 -4.56 12.97 24.42
CA LEU A 9 -3.20 12.50 24.72
C LEU A 9 -2.16 13.63 24.56
N GLN A 10 -2.38 14.53 23.59
CA GLN A 10 -1.54 15.70 23.37
C GLN A 10 -1.70 16.74 24.48
N GLU A 11 -2.92 16.94 24.97
CA GLU A 11 -3.21 17.84 26.09
C GLU A 11 -2.58 17.32 27.39
N THR A 12 -2.74 16.03 27.69
CA THR A 12 -2.10 15.41 28.85
C THR A 12 -0.59 15.41 28.74
N TYR A 13 -0.02 15.16 27.54
CA TYR A 13 1.43 15.28 27.33
C TYR A 13 1.93 16.70 27.63
N ARG A 14 1.24 17.75 27.17
CA ARG A 14 1.64 19.14 27.48
C ARG A 14 1.56 19.45 28.96
N SER A 15 0.50 19.00 29.63
CA SER A 15 0.34 19.15 31.08
C SER A 15 1.48 18.46 31.83
N GLN A 16 1.79 17.20 31.48
CA GLN A 16 2.87 16.44 32.10
C GLN A 16 4.26 16.98 31.76
N LEU A 17 4.48 17.51 30.55
CA LEU A 17 5.74 18.15 30.16
C LEU A 17 6.00 19.41 30.98
N THR A 18 4.96 20.21 31.19
CA THR A 18 5.03 21.42 32.04
C THR A 18 5.33 21.05 33.49
N ARG A 19 4.83 19.89 33.96
CA ARG A 19 5.02 19.40 35.34
C ARG A 19 6.36 18.70 35.58
N LEU A 20 6.82 17.89 34.63
CA LEU A 20 7.98 17.00 34.78
C LEU A 20 9.25 17.57 34.17
N GLY A 21 9.15 18.48 33.20
CA GLY A 21 10.30 19.07 32.50
C GLY A 21 11.09 18.09 31.60
N ASP A 22 10.77 16.80 31.63
CA ASP A 22 11.37 15.74 30.82
C ASP A 22 10.36 15.21 29.78
N PRO A 23 10.63 15.35 28.47
CA PRO A 23 9.79 14.82 27.39
C PRO A 23 9.52 13.32 27.50
N GLU A 24 10.50 12.53 27.92
CA GLU A 24 10.40 11.06 27.91
C GLU A 24 9.58 10.56 29.12
N ALA A 25 9.74 11.21 30.28
CA ALA A 25 8.87 10.99 31.43
C ALA A 25 7.43 11.48 31.19
N ALA A 26 7.26 12.63 30.52
CA ALA A 26 5.94 13.17 30.19
C ALA A 26 5.16 12.26 29.22
N ALA A 27 5.84 11.69 28.22
CA ALA A 27 5.24 10.73 27.30
C ALA A 27 4.78 9.45 28.02
N ARG A 28 5.63 8.89 28.90
CA ARG A 28 5.27 7.70 29.69
C ARG A 28 4.11 7.96 30.65
N ALA A 29 4.09 9.13 31.31
CA ALA A 29 3.02 9.52 32.21
C ALA A 29 1.69 9.71 31.46
N ALA A 30 1.72 10.37 30.30
CA ALA A 30 0.52 10.56 29.47
C ALA A 30 -0.03 9.22 28.94
N ILE A 31 0.85 8.30 28.51
CA ILE A 31 0.42 6.97 28.08
C ILE A 31 -0.21 6.20 29.26
N ALA A 32 0.42 6.20 30.44
CA ALA A 32 -0.10 5.50 31.61
C ALA A 32 -1.51 5.97 32.03
N GLU A 33 -1.85 7.23 31.76
CA GLU A 33 -3.15 7.84 32.08
C GLU A 33 -4.26 7.44 31.07
N PHE A 34 -3.91 7.20 29.80
CA PHE A 34 -4.83 6.77 28.75
C PHE A 34 -4.94 5.24 28.58
N GLY A 35 -4.08 4.47 29.26
CA GLY A 35 -4.07 3.01 29.26
C GLY A 35 -2.80 2.41 28.65
N ASP A 36 -2.74 1.08 28.55
CA ASP A 36 -1.55 0.39 28.05
C ASP A 36 -1.14 0.90 26.65
N ALA A 37 0.16 1.06 26.42
CA ALA A 37 0.71 1.59 25.18
C ALA A 37 0.24 0.79 23.95
N ASP A 38 0.04 -0.52 24.13
CA ASP A 38 -0.50 -1.43 23.11
C ASP A 38 -1.97 -1.11 22.75
N THR A 39 -2.77 -0.63 23.71
CA THR A 39 -4.18 -0.29 23.49
C THR A 39 -4.32 1.01 22.72
N VAL A 40 -3.55 2.03 23.11
CA VAL A 40 -3.50 3.32 22.41
C VAL A 40 -3.00 3.11 20.99
N THR A 41 -1.87 2.44 20.80
CA THR A 41 -1.34 2.16 19.46
C THR A 41 -2.29 1.32 18.61
N ALA A 42 -2.98 0.32 19.17
CA ALA A 42 -3.96 -0.48 18.44
C ALA A 42 -5.16 0.35 17.94
N ALA A 43 -5.62 1.34 18.71
CA ALA A 43 -6.71 2.24 18.32
C ALA A 43 -6.31 3.13 17.13
N PHE A 44 -5.14 3.77 17.19
CA PHE A 44 -4.58 4.54 16.08
C PHE A 44 -4.28 3.68 14.84
N PHE A 45 -3.89 2.42 15.06
CA PHE A 45 -3.63 1.47 13.99
C PHE A 45 -4.87 1.05 13.22
N ARG A 46 -5.98 0.85 13.93
CA ARG A 46 -7.24 0.40 13.35
C ARG A 46 -7.75 1.41 12.33
N ASP A 47 -7.46 2.69 12.54
CA ASP A 47 -7.85 3.78 11.66
C ASP A 47 -6.74 4.26 10.71
N SER A 48 -5.59 3.58 10.72
CA SER A 48 -4.44 3.98 9.91
C SER A 48 -4.78 3.98 8.41
N PRO A 49 -4.56 5.11 7.71
CA PRO A 49 -4.82 5.20 6.27
C PRO A 49 -3.92 4.26 5.47
N TRP A 50 -2.72 3.94 5.98
CA TRP A 50 -1.78 2.98 5.39
C TRP A 50 -2.30 1.55 5.36
N ARG A 51 -3.05 1.14 6.39
CA ARG A 51 -3.68 -0.19 6.45
C ARG A 51 -4.85 -0.27 5.48
N ARG A 52 -5.67 0.78 5.40
CA ARG A 52 -6.77 0.86 4.41
C ARG A 52 -6.21 0.79 2.99
N MET A 53 -5.12 1.51 2.70
CA MET A 53 -4.47 1.47 1.40
C MET A 53 -3.92 0.07 1.07
N ALA A 54 -3.28 -0.61 2.03
CA ALA A 54 -2.81 -1.98 1.83
C ALA A 54 -3.96 -2.95 1.51
N VAL A 55 -5.10 -2.83 2.19
CA VAL A 55 -6.30 -3.65 1.91
C VAL A 55 -6.84 -3.37 0.50
N ILE A 56 -6.95 -2.10 0.10
CA ILE A 56 -7.44 -1.72 -1.24
C ILE A 56 -6.48 -2.24 -2.32
N LEU A 57 -5.16 -2.09 -2.15
CA LEU A 57 -4.17 -2.60 -3.08
C LEU A 57 -4.24 -4.12 -3.20
N LEU A 58 -4.40 -4.82 -2.07
CA LEU A 58 -4.54 -6.28 -2.07
C LEU A 58 -5.85 -6.74 -2.74
N ALA A 59 -6.95 -6.03 -2.51
CA ALA A 59 -8.26 -6.34 -3.11
C ALA A 59 -8.30 -6.07 -4.62
N THR A 60 -7.61 -5.03 -5.09
CA THR A 60 -7.55 -4.68 -6.52
C THR A 60 -6.56 -5.55 -7.31
N GLY A 61 -5.63 -6.23 -6.62
CA GLY A 61 -4.64 -7.13 -7.23
C GLY A 61 -5.25 -8.22 -8.13
N PRO A 62 -6.16 -9.08 -7.62
CA PRO A 62 -6.80 -10.12 -8.42
C PRO A 62 -7.58 -9.58 -9.61
N MET A 63 -8.26 -8.45 -9.45
CA MET A 63 -9.02 -7.80 -10.53
C MET A 63 -8.09 -7.36 -11.65
N MET A 64 -6.95 -6.74 -11.32
CA MET A 64 -5.93 -6.38 -12.31
C MET A 64 -5.28 -7.60 -12.95
N GLY A 65 -5.04 -8.67 -12.19
CA GLY A 65 -4.56 -9.94 -12.72
C GLY A 65 -5.51 -10.54 -13.75
N ALA A 66 -6.83 -10.50 -13.48
CA ALA A 66 -7.85 -10.97 -14.42
C ALA A 66 -7.94 -10.10 -15.68
N VAL A 67 -7.92 -8.77 -15.52
CA VAL A 67 -7.98 -7.82 -16.64
C VAL A 67 -6.75 -7.97 -17.55
N TRP A 68 -5.55 -7.99 -16.98
CA TRP A 68 -4.32 -8.23 -17.74
C TRP A 68 -4.28 -9.63 -18.33
N GLY A 69 -4.67 -10.66 -17.56
CA GLY A 69 -4.70 -12.04 -18.04
C GLY A 69 -5.60 -12.22 -19.26
N LEU A 70 -6.80 -11.65 -19.24
CA LEU A 70 -7.71 -11.68 -20.38
C LEU A 70 -7.14 -10.91 -21.58
N GLY A 71 -6.55 -9.74 -21.35
CA GLY A 71 -5.86 -8.95 -22.38
C GLY A 71 -4.75 -9.73 -23.07
N LEU A 72 -3.86 -10.34 -22.28
CA LEU A 72 -2.73 -11.13 -22.75
C LEU A 72 -3.16 -12.38 -23.54
N VAL A 73 -4.17 -13.10 -23.05
CA VAL A 73 -4.74 -14.27 -23.73
C VAL A 73 -5.37 -13.85 -25.05
N SER A 74 -6.14 -12.76 -25.07
CA SER A 74 -6.79 -12.27 -26.29
C SER A 74 -5.81 -11.81 -27.36
N ALA A 75 -4.68 -11.23 -26.94
CA ALA A 75 -3.60 -10.79 -27.82
C ALA A 75 -2.59 -11.92 -28.17
N GLN A 76 -2.90 -13.18 -27.81
CA GLN A 76 -2.06 -14.36 -28.08
C GLN A 76 -0.60 -14.18 -27.64
N MET A 77 -0.39 -13.52 -26.50
CA MET A 77 0.95 -13.09 -26.06
C MET A 77 1.85 -14.23 -25.59
N TRP A 78 1.43 -15.49 -25.70
CA TRP A 78 2.32 -16.65 -25.55
C TRP A 78 3.47 -16.65 -26.57
N ASN A 79 3.32 -15.96 -27.70
CA ASN A 79 4.36 -15.80 -28.74
C ASN A 79 5.32 -14.62 -28.50
N TRP A 80 5.20 -13.87 -27.39
CA TRP A 80 6.04 -12.71 -27.16
C TRP A 80 7.54 -13.06 -27.01
N PRO A 81 8.46 -12.28 -27.60
CA PRO A 81 9.91 -12.49 -27.49
C PRO A 81 10.47 -12.02 -26.14
N ILE A 82 9.68 -12.13 -25.06
CA ILE A 82 10.13 -11.82 -23.71
C ILE A 82 10.78 -13.08 -23.11
N PRO A 83 12.05 -13.01 -22.66
CA PRO A 83 12.73 -14.12 -22.01
C PRO A 83 11.94 -14.67 -20.82
N LEU A 84 11.95 -16.00 -20.65
CA LEU A 84 11.24 -16.66 -19.54
C LEU A 84 11.68 -16.13 -18.17
N SER A 85 12.97 -15.80 -18.01
CA SER A 85 13.52 -15.21 -16.78
C SER A 85 12.85 -13.90 -16.38
N VAL A 86 12.53 -13.04 -17.35
CA VAL A 86 11.83 -11.76 -17.12
C VAL A 86 10.40 -12.02 -16.67
N ARG A 87 9.70 -12.98 -17.30
CA ARG A 87 8.33 -13.36 -16.93
C ARG A 87 8.27 -13.92 -15.50
N ILE A 88 9.19 -14.82 -15.15
CA ILE A 88 9.30 -15.39 -13.81
C ILE A 88 9.64 -14.28 -12.80
N GLY A 89 10.60 -13.41 -13.12
CA GLY A 89 10.98 -12.27 -12.28
C GLY A 89 9.80 -11.37 -11.96
N TYR A 90 9.01 -11.00 -12.98
CA TYR A 90 7.78 -10.21 -12.81
C TYR A 90 6.80 -10.91 -11.85
N GLY A 91 6.54 -12.20 -12.05
CA GLY A 91 5.66 -12.98 -11.18
C GLY A 91 6.16 -13.06 -9.73
N VAL A 92 7.47 -13.27 -9.53
CA VAL A 92 8.10 -13.31 -8.21
C VAL A 92 7.94 -11.97 -7.48
N VAL A 93 8.20 -10.84 -8.16
CA VAL A 93 8.02 -9.51 -7.58
C VAL A 93 6.55 -9.31 -7.19
N LEU A 94 5.60 -9.67 -8.05
CA LEU A 94 4.17 -9.53 -7.78
C LEU A 94 3.73 -10.36 -6.56
N VAL A 95 4.15 -11.62 -6.46
CA VAL A 95 3.85 -12.49 -5.31
C VAL A 95 4.50 -11.94 -4.03
N THR A 96 5.73 -11.44 -4.12
CA THR A 96 6.43 -10.85 -2.98
C THR A 96 5.70 -9.62 -2.47
N VAL A 97 5.25 -8.73 -3.36
CA VAL A 97 4.47 -7.54 -3.00
C VAL A 97 3.12 -7.91 -2.41
N ALA A 98 2.41 -8.89 -2.98
CA ALA A 98 1.15 -9.37 -2.41
C ALA A 98 1.35 -9.98 -1.01
N GLY A 99 2.41 -10.77 -0.82
CA GLY A 99 2.78 -11.36 0.45
C GLY A 99 3.13 -10.32 1.52
N THR A 100 3.90 -9.29 1.16
CA THR A 100 4.23 -8.20 2.11
C THR A 100 3.01 -7.37 2.47
N LEU A 101 2.13 -7.04 1.51
CA LEU A 101 0.87 -6.34 1.80
C LEU A 101 -0.05 -7.20 2.67
N LEU A 102 -0.14 -8.50 2.43
CA LEU A 102 -0.92 -9.42 3.27
C LEU A 102 -0.36 -9.48 4.71
N ALA A 103 0.97 -9.53 4.85
CA ALA A 103 1.62 -9.49 6.16
C ALA A 103 1.29 -8.18 6.89
N VAL A 104 1.33 -7.04 6.19
CA VAL A 104 0.95 -5.73 6.74
C VAL A 104 -0.51 -5.69 7.21
N VAL A 105 -1.44 -6.27 6.45
CA VAL A 105 -2.86 -6.32 6.82
C VAL A 105 -3.08 -7.17 8.09
N ARG A 106 -2.28 -8.22 8.28
CA ARG A 106 -2.33 -9.13 9.43
C ARG A 106 -1.64 -8.58 10.67
N GLU A 107 -0.62 -7.75 10.50
CA GLU A 107 0.16 -7.19 11.60
C GLU A 107 -0.60 -6.05 12.32
N LYS A 108 -0.61 -6.09 13.65
CA LYS A 108 -1.45 -5.20 14.48
C LYS A 108 -0.67 -4.13 15.27
N ARG A 109 0.67 -4.16 15.25
CA ARG A 109 1.50 -3.44 16.26
C ARG A 109 2.65 -2.58 15.73
N ALA A 110 3.07 -2.68 14.46
CA ALA A 110 4.30 -2.04 13.98
C ALA A 110 4.09 -0.88 12.97
N TYR A 111 3.68 0.32 13.41
CA TYR A 111 3.12 1.37 12.53
C TYR A 111 4.13 1.82 11.46
N ARG A 112 5.38 1.98 11.87
CA ARG A 112 6.49 2.39 11.00
C ARG A 112 6.81 1.32 9.95
N ARG A 113 6.67 0.04 10.31
CA ARG A 113 6.87 -1.10 9.41
C ARG A 113 5.73 -1.23 8.42
N THR A 114 4.49 -1.05 8.89
CA THR A 114 3.29 -0.97 8.04
C THR A 114 3.41 0.15 7.01
N ARG A 115 3.81 1.36 7.42
CA ARG A 115 4.00 2.48 6.49
C ARG A 115 5.05 2.19 5.42
N THR A 116 6.25 1.74 5.81
CA THR A 116 7.34 1.48 4.86
C THR A 116 7.01 0.34 3.89
N ALA A 117 6.42 -0.75 4.39
CA ALA A 117 6.00 -1.87 3.55
C ALA A 117 4.87 -1.50 2.59
N THR A 118 3.87 -0.72 3.03
CA THR A 118 2.81 -0.22 2.14
C THR A 118 3.35 0.73 1.08
N LEU A 119 4.27 1.64 1.42
CA LEU A 119 4.94 2.53 0.46
C LEU A 119 5.73 1.74 -0.58
N ALA A 120 6.56 0.78 -0.14
CA ALA A 120 7.34 -0.06 -1.02
C ALA A 120 6.44 -0.92 -1.93
N GLY A 121 5.36 -1.48 -1.39
CA GLY A 121 4.36 -2.24 -2.16
C GLY A 121 3.65 -1.38 -3.21
N ALA A 122 3.23 -0.17 -2.85
CA ALA A 122 2.61 0.79 -3.77
C ALA A 122 3.57 1.19 -4.90
N ALA A 123 4.82 1.53 -4.57
CA ALA A 123 5.84 1.88 -5.56
C ALA A 123 6.14 0.70 -6.50
N ALA A 124 6.24 -0.51 -5.96
CA ALA A 124 6.47 -1.71 -6.75
C ALA A 124 5.29 -2.01 -7.70
N LEU A 125 4.04 -1.83 -7.26
CA LEU A 125 2.86 -2.00 -8.12
C LEU A 125 2.83 -0.97 -9.26
N ILE A 126 3.16 0.30 -8.99
CA ILE A 126 3.27 1.33 -10.02
C ILE A 126 4.36 0.96 -11.03
N ALA A 127 5.52 0.50 -10.57
CA ALA A 127 6.60 0.06 -11.44
C ALA A 127 6.20 -1.14 -12.30
N LEU A 128 5.51 -2.13 -11.72
CA LEU A 128 4.99 -3.30 -12.44
C LEU A 128 3.97 -2.91 -13.51
N ASP A 129 3.07 -1.96 -13.23
CA ASP A 129 2.13 -1.43 -14.22
C ASP A 129 2.85 -0.68 -15.35
N ALA A 130 3.81 0.18 -15.01
CA ALA A 130 4.58 0.92 -15.99
C ALA A 130 5.37 0.00 -16.93
N VAL A 131 6.01 -1.04 -16.37
CA VAL A 131 6.70 -2.08 -17.17
C VAL A 131 5.72 -2.79 -18.09
N MET A 132 4.52 -3.12 -17.61
CA MET A 132 3.52 -3.80 -18.41
C MET A 132 2.99 -2.94 -19.56
N LEU A 133 2.72 -1.66 -19.28
CA LEU A 133 2.33 -0.67 -20.28
C LEU A 133 3.43 -0.50 -21.34
N ALA A 134 4.69 -0.39 -20.92
CA ALA A 134 5.83 -0.29 -21.82
C ALA A 134 6.01 -1.56 -22.68
N ALA A 135 5.82 -2.75 -22.11
CA ALA A 135 5.91 -3.99 -22.86
C ALA A 135 4.85 -4.04 -23.97
N VAL A 136 3.61 -3.64 -23.67
CA VAL A 136 2.51 -3.64 -24.64
C VAL A 136 2.75 -2.68 -25.79
N THR A 137 3.34 -1.51 -25.56
CA THR A 137 3.61 -0.54 -26.64
C THR A 137 4.71 -0.99 -27.59
N THR A 138 5.57 -1.92 -27.18
CA THR A 138 6.64 -2.47 -28.05
C THR A 138 6.13 -3.50 -29.06
N VAL A 139 4.88 -3.95 -28.95
CA VAL A 139 4.35 -5.03 -29.81
C VAL A 139 3.18 -4.56 -30.69
N PRO A 140 3.36 -4.51 -32.03
CA PRO A 140 2.36 -4.00 -32.97
C PRO A 140 1.02 -4.75 -32.94
N SER A 141 1.03 -6.04 -32.59
CA SER A 141 -0.16 -6.90 -32.55
C SER A 141 -0.97 -6.81 -31.25
N ALA A 142 -0.59 -5.95 -30.31
CA ALA A 142 -1.25 -5.82 -29.02
C ALA A 142 -2.53 -4.96 -29.06
N ALA A 143 -2.87 -4.37 -30.21
CA ALA A 143 -4.05 -3.53 -30.40
C ALA A 143 -5.35 -4.36 -30.41
N SER A 144 -5.79 -4.76 -29.22
CA SER A 144 -7.08 -5.40 -29.01
C SER A 144 -7.88 -4.62 -27.97
N TRP A 145 -9.21 -4.61 -28.11
CA TRP A 145 -10.10 -3.93 -27.15
C TRP A 145 -9.88 -4.38 -25.69
N PRO A 146 -9.54 -5.65 -25.36
CA PRO A 146 -9.27 -6.05 -23.98
C PRO A 146 -7.96 -5.45 -23.44
N VAL A 147 -6.95 -5.29 -24.29
CA VAL A 147 -5.69 -4.61 -23.92
C VAL A 147 -5.94 -3.13 -23.66
N ALA A 148 -6.82 -2.47 -24.42
CA ALA A 148 -7.20 -1.08 -24.15
C ALA A 148 -7.84 -0.93 -22.75
N VAL A 149 -8.74 -1.85 -22.37
CA VAL A 149 -9.33 -1.88 -21.02
C VAL A 149 -8.26 -2.09 -19.94
N ALA A 150 -7.28 -2.97 -20.19
CA ALA A 150 -6.17 -3.20 -19.26
C ALA A 150 -5.27 -1.98 -19.08
N ILE A 151 -5.01 -1.24 -20.16
CA ILE A 151 -4.27 0.02 -20.11
C ILE A 151 -5.03 1.04 -19.26
N SER A 152 -6.31 1.28 -19.54
CA SER A 152 -7.14 2.23 -18.80
C SER A 152 -7.23 1.88 -17.31
N ALA A 153 -7.42 0.59 -16.98
CA ALA A 153 -7.45 0.12 -15.60
C ALA A 153 -6.11 0.34 -14.89
N SER A 154 -4.99 0.14 -15.57
CA SER A 154 -3.65 0.37 -15.02
C SER A 154 -3.39 1.85 -14.75
N MET A 155 -3.76 2.73 -15.68
CA MET A 155 -3.64 4.18 -15.48
C MET A 155 -4.49 4.67 -14.31
N LEU A 156 -5.73 4.16 -14.20
CA LEU A 156 -6.60 4.49 -13.07
C LEU A 156 -6.00 4.02 -11.75
N ARG A 157 -5.44 2.81 -11.70
CA ARG A 157 -4.79 2.27 -10.51
C ARG A 157 -3.56 3.09 -10.11
N ILE A 158 -2.69 3.44 -11.06
CA ILE A 158 -1.52 4.29 -10.78
C ILE A 158 -1.99 5.64 -10.22
N THR A 159 -2.93 6.30 -10.89
CA THR A 159 -3.41 7.63 -10.49
C THR A 159 -4.05 7.58 -9.10
N ALA A 160 -4.91 6.60 -8.84
CA ALA A 160 -5.54 6.41 -7.54
C ALA A 160 -4.51 6.11 -6.44
N THR A 161 -3.51 5.28 -6.73
CA THR A 161 -2.44 4.93 -5.78
C THR A 161 -1.58 6.14 -5.46
N VAL A 162 -1.16 6.92 -6.46
CA VAL A 162 -0.41 8.16 -6.27
C VAL A 162 -1.21 9.17 -5.47
N HIS A 163 -2.49 9.34 -5.78
CA HIS A 163 -3.35 10.27 -5.05
C HIS A 163 -3.56 9.84 -3.59
N ALA A 164 -3.72 8.54 -3.34
CA ALA A 164 -3.80 7.99 -1.98
C ALA A 164 -2.48 8.19 -1.22
N LEU A 165 -1.32 8.01 -1.87
CA LEU A 165 0.00 8.27 -1.29
C LEU A 165 0.17 9.74 -0.87
N GLN A 166 -0.28 10.68 -1.71
CA GLN A 166 -0.25 12.11 -1.41
C GLN A 166 -1.08 12.43 -0.17
N LYS A 167 -2.31 11.91 -0.07
CA LYS A 167 -3.22 12.12 1.07
C LYS A 167 -2.76 11.46 2.38
N CYS A 168 -1.84 10.50 2.33
CA CYS A 168 -1.34 9.81 3.53
C CYS A 168 -0.01 10.39 4.03
N CYS A 169 0.74 11.09 3.17
CA CYS A 169 2.04 11.69 3.50
C CYS A 169 1.96 13.19 3.85
N PHE A 170 0.85 13.86 3.54
CA PHE A 170 0.55 15.26 3.84
C PHE A 170 -0.76 15.35 4.62
#